data_AF-A0A1R3XQ34-F1
#
_entry.id   AF-A0A1R3XQ34-F1
#
_cell.length_a   1.000
_cell.length_b   1.000
_cell.length_c   1.000
_cell.angle_alpha   90.00
_cell.angle_beta   90.00
_cell.angle_gamma   90.00
#
_symmetry.space_group_name_H-M   'P 1'
#
loop_
_entity.id
_entity.type
_entity.pdbx_description
1 polymer ?
#
loop_
_entity_poly.entity_id
_entity_poly.type
_entity_poly.pdbx_seq_one_letter_code
_entity_poly.pdbx_strand_id
1 'polypeptide(L)' 'MKNFVKSFYDFNRDSPQERQERNKLYPELAKFHIALREEMSEEEYQAFYRAEREAARNLMIPNQTTPTQWIRM' A
#
# COMPACT_ATOMS: atom_id res chain seq x y z
N MET A 1 23.55 1.44 -5.06
CA MET A 1 22.56 2.08 -4.19
C MET A 1 21.20 1.47 -4.51
N LYS A 2 20.58 0.75 -3.57
CA LYS A 2 19.18 0.32 -3.76
C LYS A 2 18.31 1.57 -3.61
N ASN A 3 17.74 2.05 -4.70
CA ASN A 3 16.71 3.09 -4.65
C ASN A 3 15.51 2.48 -3.94
N PHE A 4 15.42 2.65 -2.62
CA PHE A 4 14.26 2.24 -1.84
C PHE A 4 13.14 3.19 -2.21
N VAL A 5 12.34 2.82 -3.21
CA VAL A 5 11.17 3.61 -3.59
C VAL A 5 10.19 3.51 -2.42
N LYS A 6 9.95 4.64 -1.75
CA LYS A 6 9.05 4.76 -0.60
C LYS A 6 7.66 4.23 -1.00
N SER A 7 7.07 3.36 -0.19
CA SER A 7 5.76 2.77 -0.48
C SER A 7 4.67 3.82 -0.40
N PHE A 8 3.54 3.60 -1.07
CA PHE A 8 2.38 4.53 -1.03
C PHE A 8 1.94 4.86 0.41
N TYR A 9 2.00 3.88 1.32
CA TYR A 9 1.57 4.02 2.71
C TYR A 9 2.64 4.61 3.65
N ASP A 10 3.87 4.81 3.17
CA ASP A 10 4.96 5.40 3.96
C ASP A 10 4.93 6.93 3.95
N PHE A 11 4.13 7.56 3.08
CA PHE A 11 3.98 9.01 3.02
C PHE A 11 3.04 9.52 4.12
N ASN A 12 3.44 10.61 4.77
CA ASN A 12 2.67 11.30 5.77
C ASN A 12 1.50 12.04 5.12
N ARG A 13 0.29 11.65 5.48
CA ARG A 13 -0.96 12.25 4.98
C ARG A 13 -1.19 13.66 5.54
N ASP A 14 -0.62 13.98 6.69
CA ASP A 14 -0.79 15.28 7.34
C ASP A 14 0.13 16.35 6.75
N SER A 15 1.19 15.95 6.04
CA SER A 15 2.06 16.87 5.29
C SER A 15 1.50 17.14 3.89
N PRO A 16 1.15 18.39 3.54
CA PRO A 16 0.76 18.74 2.17
C PRO A 16 1.83 18.40 1.13
N GLN A 17 3.10 18.56 1.46
CA GLN A 17 4.23 18.30 0.57
C GLN A 17 4.36 16.81 0.26
N GLU A 18 4.33 15.94 1.29
CA GLU A 18 4.41 14.49 1.07
C GLU A 18 3.17 13.95 0.35
N ARG A 19 1.99 14.55 0.57
CA ARG A 19 0.79 14.21 -0.21
C ARG A 19 0.97 14.49 -1.70
N GLN A 20 1.54 15.64 -2.05
CA GLN A 20 1.81 15.98 -3.45
C GLN A 20 2.83 15.02 -4.06
N GLU A 21 3.90 14.71 -3.33
CA GLU A 21 4.92 13.75 -3.78
C GLU A 21 4.33 12.35 -3.99
N ARG A 22 3.54 11.86 -3.04
CA ARG A 22 2.81 10.59 -3.17
C ARG A 22 1.91 10.57 -4.40
N ASN A 23 1.12 11.62 -4.60
CA ASN A 23 0.21 11.70 -5.75
C ASN A 23 0.97 11.76 -7.09
N LYS A 24 2.18 12.33 -7.11
CA LYS A 24 3.05 12.34 -8.29
C LYS A 24 3.66 10.97 -8.57
N LEU A 25 4.07 10.25 -7.52
CA LEU A 25 4.69 8.93 -7.65
C LEU A 25 3.67 7.81 -7.91
N TYR A 26 2.46 7.96 -7.36
CA TYR A 26 1.40 6.96 -7.40
C TYR A 26 0.04 7.58 -7.78
N PRO A 27 -0.09 8.17 -8.98
CA PRO A 27 -1.27 8.93 -9.37
C PRO A 27 -2.55 8.08 -9.40
N GLU A 28 -2.47 6.87 -9.95
CA GLU A 28 -3.64 6.00 -10.08
C GLU A 28 -4.11 5.45 -8.73
N LEU A 29 -3.16 5.03 -7.87
CA LEU A 29 -3.48 4.57 -6.52
C LEU A 29 -4.02 5.72 -5.65
N ALA A 30 -3.49 6.94 -5.81
CA ALA A 30 -4.03 8.12 -5.14
C ALA A 30 -5.48 8.41 -5.56
N LYS A 31 -5.79 8.36 -6.87
CA LYS A 31 -7.16 8.51 -7.38
C LYS A 31 -8.09 7.42 -6.85
N PHE A 32 -7.64 6.17 -6.86
CA PHE A 32 -8.40 5.05 -6.31
C PHE A 32 -8.80 5.28 -4.85
N HIS A 33 -7.84 5.67 -4.00
CA HIS A 33 -8.14 5.96 -2.59
C HIS A 33 -9.04 7.18 -2.39
N ILE A 34 -9.01 8.16 -3.29
CA ILE A 34 -9.93 9.30 -3.26
C ILE A 34 -11.36 8.82 -3.55
N ALA A 35 -11.56 8.11 -4.66
CA ALA A 35 -12.87 7.57 -5.04
C ALA A 35 -13.42 6.62 -3.97
N LEU A 36 -12.56 5.76 -3.41
CA LEU A 36 -12.96 4.80 -2.37
C LEU A 36 -13.47 5.51 -1.09
N ARG A 37 -12.87 6.65 -0.73
CA ARG A 37 -13.30 7.45 0.41
C ARG A 37 -14.62 8.19 0.16
N GLU A 38 -14.95 8.46 -1.10
CA GLU A 38 -16.24 9.06 -1.48
C GLU A 38 -17.38 8.05 -1.44
N GLU A 39 -17.09 6.78 -1.75
CA GLU A 39 -18.08 5.70 -1.77
C GLU A 39 -18.34 5.10 -0.37
N MET A 40 -17.32 5.02 0.47
CA MET A 40 -17.38 4.34 1.77
C MET A 40 -17.50 5.34 2.93
N SER A 41 -18.07 4.88 4.05
CA SER A 41 -17.98 5.68 5.28
C SER A 41 -16.52 5.84 5.73
N GLU A 42 -16.22 6.91 6.47
CA GLU A 42 -14.86 7.16 6.96
C GLU A 42 -14.34 5.99 7.80
N GLU A 43 -15.18 5.34 8.58
CA GLU A 43 -14.82 4.20 9.42
C GLU A 43 -14.40 2.98 8.57
N GLU A 44 -15.19 2.65 7.54
CA GLU A 44 -14.90 1.54 6.63
C GLU A 44 -13.65 1.82 5.81
N TYR A 45 -13.48 3.04 5.31
CA TYR A 45 -12.25 3.44 4.60
C TYR A 45 -11.02 3.30 5.50
N GLN A 46 -11.10 3.69 6.77
CA GLN A 46 -10.00 3.56 7.72
C GLN A 46 -9.69 2.11 8.07
N ALA A 47 -10.70 1.22 8.08
CA ALA A 47 -10.49 -0.21 8.23
C ALA A 47 -9.77 -0.79 7.00
N PHE A 48 -10.25 -0.46 5.79
CA PHE A 48 -9.63 -0.86 4.52
C PHE A 48 -8.17 -0.41 4.43
N TYR A 49 -7.90 0.89 4.66
CA TYR A 49 -6.57 1.47 4.57
C TYR A 49 -5.58 0.81 5.53
N ARG A 50 -6.02 0.44 6.74
CA ARG A 50 -5.19 -0.28 7.72
C ARG A 50 -4.83 -1.68 7.24
N ALA A 51 -5.83 -2.43 6.76
CA ALA A 51 -5.63 -3.79 6.26
C ALA A 51 -4.70 -3.81 5.04
N GLU A 52 -4.92 -2.89 4.10
CA GLU A 52 -4.12 -2.79 2.88
C GLU A 52 -2.66 -2.41 3.16
N ARG A 53 -2.43 -1.47 4.08
CA ARG A 53 -1.07 -1.11 4.55
C ARG A 53 -0.34 -2.30 5.18
N GLU A 54 -1.04 -3.11 5.97
CA GLU A 54 -0.46 -4.30 6.60
C GLU A 54 -0.12 -5.37 5.55
N ALA A 55 -1.03 -5.61 4.59
CA ALA A 55 -0.79 -6.50 3.46
C ALA A 55 0.43 -6.05 2.63
N ALA A 56 0.53 -4.75 2.31
CA ALA A 56 1.65 -4.19 1.57
C ALA A 56 3.00 -4.38 2.30
N ARG A 57 3.01 -4.24 3.63
CA ARG A 57 4.20 -4.53 4.45
C ARG A 57 4.60 -6.00 4.38
N ASN A 58 3.64 -6.92 4.47
CA ASN A 58 3.91 -8.35 4.43
C ASN A 58 4.44 -8.81 3.07
N LEU A 59 3.96 -8.21 1.97
CA LEU A 59 4.45 -8.47 0.61
C LEU A 59 5.88 -7.94 0.37
N MET A 60 6.31 -6.92 1.12
CA MET A 60 7.64 -6.33 1.01
C MET A 60 8.72 -7.06 1.81
N ILE A 61 8.36 -8.07 2.62
CA ILE A 61 9.34 -8.92 3.32
C ILE A 61 9.84 -9.98 2.33
N PRO A 62 11.10 -9.92 1.86
CA PRO A 62 11.63 -10.89 0.91
C PRO A 62 12.09 -12.13 1.68
N ASN A 63 11.18 -12.85 2.35
CA ASN A 63 11.52 -14.16 2.87
C ASN A 63 10.26 -14.96 3.24
N GLN A 64 9.77 -15.81 2.33
CA GLN A 64 9.35 -17.18 2.63
C GLN A 64 9.55 -18.03 1.38
N THR A 65 10.77 -18.50 1.17
CA THR A 65 11.02 -19.70 0.37
C THR A 65 10.36 -20.88 1.09
N THR A 66 9.06 -21.09 0.90
CA THR A 66 8.51 -22.43 0.96
C THR A 66 8.73 -23.03 -0.42
N PRO A 67 9.66 -23.98 -0.59
CA PRO A 67 9.67 -24.74 -1.83
C PRO A 67 8.34 -25.48 -1.90
N THR A 68 7.48 -25.06 -2.83
CA THR A 68 6.32 -25.84 -3.26
C THR A 68 6.86 -27.12 -3.89
N GLN A 69 7.25 -28.08 -3.06
CA GLN A 69 7.44 -29.45 -3.51
C GLN A 69 6.04 -30.00 -3.71
N TRP A 70 5.59 -29.96 -4.97
CA TRP A 70 4.45 -30.72 -5.41
C TRP A 70 4.66 -32.17 -4.97
N ILE A 71 3.74 -32.69 -4.15
CA ILE A 71 3.74 -34.11 -3.77
C ILE A 71 3.60 -34.89 -5.07
N ARG A 72 4.69 -35.49 -5.53
CA ARG A 72 4.65 -36.48 -6.60
C ARG A 72 4.18 -37.78 -5.96
N MET A 73 2.97 -38.23 -6.32
CA MET A 73 2.51 -39.59 -6.07
C MET A 73 3.29 -40.58 -6.91
#